data_AF-A0A7Y7WFX3-F1
#
_entry.id   AF-A0A7Y7WFX3-F1
#
_cell.length_a   1.000
_cell.length_b   1.000
_cell.length_c   1.000
_cell.angle_alpha   90.00
_cell.angle_beta   90.00
_cell.angle_gamma   90.00
#
_symmetry.space_group_name_H-M   'P 1'
#
loop_
_entity.id
_entity.type
_entity.pdbx_description
1 polymer ?
#
loop_
_entity_poly.entity_id
_entity_poly.type
_entity_poly.pdbx_seq_one_letter_code
_entity_poly.pdbx_strand_id
1 'polypeptide(L)'
;MDNFYIEATATSPEVDFRFDQNLLTIKGESYPENAAAFYAPVLQQLRTYLAAREDTTITTHIALAYFNSSSTKMLFSIFDALDKAAQSGNEMQVNWYHDEEDETIFEFGEELKADFTAIIFNDHATTLQ
;
A
#
# COMPACT_ATOMS: atom_id res chain seq x y z
N MET A 1 4.33 -6.34 -18.20
CA MET A 1 5.27 -6.03 -17.12
C MET A 1 5.58 -7.34 -16.42
N ASP A 2 6.84 -7.59 -16.06
CA ASP A 2 7.19 -8.77 -15.26
C ASP A 2 6.97 -8.44 -13.78
N ASN A 3 6.55 -9.43 -12.99
CA ASN A 3 6.26 -9.24 -11.58
C ASN A 3 7.44 -8.62 -10.83
N PHE A 4 7.13 -7.70 -9.94
CA PHE A 4 8.11 -6.87 -9.24
C PHE A 4 8.15 -7.28 -7.77
N TYR A 5 9.34 -7.66 -7.30
CA TYR A 5 9.53 -8.16 -5.94
C TYR A 5 10.72 -7.46 -5.26
N ILE A 6 10.53 -7.05 -4.02
CA ILE A 6 11.57 -6.59 -3.10
C ILE A 6 11.44 -7.42 -1.82
N GLU A 7 12.52 -8.09 -1.44
CA GLU A 7 12.59 -8.84 -0.18
C GLU A 7 12.57 -7.88 1.02
N ALA A 8 11.86 -8.25 2.09
CA ALA A 8 11.89 -7.49 3.34
C ALA A 8 13.31 -7.44 3.93
N THR A 9 13.61 -6.36 4.62
CA THR A 9 14.76 -6.28 5.52
C THR A 9 14.28 -6.02 6.93
N ALA A 10 15.21 -5.86 7.88
CA ALA A 10 14.86 -5.46 9.23
C ALA A 10 14.14 -4.10 9.30
N THR A 11 14.34 -3.22 8.31
CA THR A 11 13.84 -1.83 8.34
C THR A 11 13.01 -1.43 7.13
N SER A 12 12.89 -2.31 6.12
CA SER A 12 12.14 -2.04 4.90
C SER A 12 11.17 -3.18 4.58
N PRO A 13 9.98 -2.88 4.06
CA PRO A 13 8.96 -3.89 3.90
C PRO A 13 9.29 -4.80 2.72
N GLU A 14 8.70 -5.99 2.72
CA GLU A 14 8.54 -6.73 1.48
C GLU A 14 7.57 -5.97 0.58
N VAL A 15 7.86 -5.95 -0.72
CA VAL A 15 6.93 -5.50 -1.75
C VAL A 15 6.79 -6.61 -2.78
N ASP A 16 5.61 -7.20 -2.89
CA ASP A 16 5.29 -8.18 -3.93
C ASP A 16 4.17 -7.62 -4.82
N PHE A 17 4.54 -7.27 -6.06
CA PHE A 17 3.61 -6.78 -7.06
C PHE A 17 3.46 -7.79 -8.19
N ARG A 18 2.35 -8.52 -8.13
CA ARG A 18 1.89 -9.48 -9.11
C ARG A 18 1.01 -8.79 -10.16
N PHE A 19 1.63 -8.24 -11.19
CA PHE A 19 0.91 -7.55 -12.28
C PHE A 19 -0.03 -8.49 -13.04
N ASP A 20 0.30 -9.78 -13.10
CA ASP A 20 -0.52 -10.83 -13.70
C ASP A 20 -1.81 -11.13 -12.90
N GLN A 21 -1.85 -10.71 -11.64
CA GLN A 21 -2.95 -10.97 -10.70
C GLN A 21 -3.64 -9.69 -10.21
N ASN A 22 -3.25 -8.52 -10.75
CA ASN A 22 -3.70 -7.22 -10.27
C ASN A 22 -3.53 -7.04 -8.75
N LEU A 23 -2.43 -7.56 -8.19
CA LEU A 23 -2.24 -7.67 -6.75
C LEU A 23 -0.93 -7.02 -6.31
N LEU A 24 -1.02 -6.06 -5.39
CA LEU A 24 0.11 -5.46 -4.68
C LEU A 24 0.05 -5.86 -3.21
N THR A 25 1.15 -6.35 -2.66
CA THR A 25 1.30 -6.60 -1.22
C THR A 25 2.50 -5.82 -0.68
N ILE A 26 2.31 -5.11 0.42
CA ILE A 26 3.36 -4.42 1.18
C ILE A 26 3.25 -4.89 2.63
N LYS A 27 4.29 -5.57 3.16
CA LYS A 27 4.23 -6.14 4.51
C LYS A 27 5.55 -6.04 5.28
N GLY A 28 5.45 -6.00 6.62
CA GLY A 28 6.59 -5.98 7.53
C GLY A 28 6.86 -4.61 8.12
N GLU A 29 8.13 -4.22 8.17
CA GLU A 29 8.61 -3.01 8.82
C GLU A 29 8.91 -1.91 7.80
N SER A 30 8.57 -0.64 8.06
CA SER A 30 8.86 0.45 7.11
C SER A 30 9.44 1.69 7.78
N TYR A 31 10.71 1.60 8.15
CA TYR A 31 11.50 2.70 8.67
C TYR A 31 12.92 2.75 8.06
N PRO A 32 13.07 2.65 6.72
CA PRO A 32 14.38 2.70 6.09
C PRO A 32 15.04 4.07 6.33
N GLU A 33 16.38 4.11 6.27
CA GLU A 33 17.15 5.36 6.38
C GLU A 33 16.71 6.40 5.35
N ASN A 34 16.31 5.95 4.15
CA ASN A 34 15.79 6.79 3.08
C ASN A 34 14.53 6.18 2.44
N ALA A 35 13.36 6.48 3.00
CA ALA A 35 12.09 5.98 2.48
C ALA A 35 11.77 6.46 1.06
N ALA A 36 12.17 7.69 0.71
CA ALA A 36 11.95 8.21 -0.63
C ALA A 36 12.71 7.38 -1.69
N ALA A 37 13.98 7.05 -1.41
CA ALA A 37 14.76 6.19 -2.30
C ALA A 37 14.20 4.76 -2.38
N PHE A 38 13.73 4.20 -1.26
CA PHE A 38 13.13 2.87 -1.22
C PHE A 38 11.83 2.79 -2.03
N TYR A 39 10.90 3.72 -1.82
CA TYR A 39 9.58 3.69 -2.45
C TYR A 39 9.54 4.29 -3.86
N ALA A 40 10.58 5.02 -4.30
CA ALA A 40 10.65 5.55 -5.66
C ALA A 40 10.42 4.50 -6.76
N PRO A 41 11.13 3.35 -6.79
CA PRO A 41 10.86 2.30 -7.77
C PRO A 41 9.46 1.67 -7.62
N VAL A 42 8.95 1.53 -6.38
CA VAL A 42 7.61 0.99 -6.12
C VAL A 42 6.53 1.90 -6.73
N LEU A 43 6.60 3.20 -6.46
CA LEU A 43 5.69 4.21 -7.00
C LEU A 43 5.78 4.31 -8.53
N GLN A 44 6.99 4.20 -9.08
CA GLN A 44 7.18 4.20 -10.52
C GLN A 44 6.43 3.02 -11.16
N GLN A 45 6.65 1.80 -10.64
CA GLN A 45 6.00 0.60 -11.15
C GLN A 45 4.47 0.66 -10.99
N LEU A 46 3.98 1.14 -9.85
CA LEU A 46 2.55 1.35 -9.61
C LEU A 46 1.93 2.32 -10.61
N ARG A 47 2.53 3.50 -10.80
CA ARG A 47 1.99 4.50 -11.72
C ARG A 47 2.02 4.02 -13.17
N THR A 48 3.11 3.37 -13.59
CA THR A 48 3.21 2.79 -14.94
C THR A 48 2.16 1.71 -15.17
N TYR A 49 1.94 0.86 -14.18
CA TYR A 49 0.92 -0.18 -14.24
C TYR A 49 -0.50 0.41 -14.33
N LEU A 50 -0.85 1.32 -13.42
CA LEU A 50 -2.19 1.94 -13.36
C LEU A 50 -2.52 2.74 -14.62
N ALA A 51 -1.54 3.43 -15.22
CA ALA A 51 -1.74 4.20 -16.45
C ALA A 51 -2.13 3.33 -17.67
N ALA A 52 -1.96 2.00 -17.58
CA ALA A 52 -2.28 1.06 -18.64
C ALA A 52 -3.52 0.20 -18.33
N ARG A 53 -4.32 0.57 -17.32
CA ARG A 53 -5.54 -0.14 -16.88
C ARG A 53 -6.78 0.74 -17.00
N GLU A 54 -7.88 0.12 -17.40
CA GLU A 54 -9.22 0.69 -17.46
C GLU A 54 -10.19 -0.44 -17.07
N ASP A 55 -11.28 -0.10 -16.37
CA ASP A 55 -12.31 -1.06 -15.92
C ASP A 55 -11.75 -2.33 -15.24
N THR A 56 -10.65 -2.19 -14.49
CA THR A 56 -9.95 -3.31 -13.86
C THR A 56 -10.09 -3.23 -12.34
N THR A 57 -10.32 -4.38 -11.69
CA THR A 57 -10.20 -4.49 -10.22
C THR A 57 -8.75 -4.77 -9.84
N ILE A 58 -8.22 -3.95 -8.93
CA ILE A 58 -6.87 -4.07 -8.37
C ILE A 58 -6.98 -4.16 -6.85
N THR A 59 -6.33 -5.18 -6.28
CA THR A 59 -6.29 -5.41 -4.84
C THR A 59 -4.92 -5.05 -4.29
N THR A 60 -4.90 -4.28 -3.21
CA THR A 60 -3.68 -3.94 -2.47
C THR A 60 -3.80 -4.41 -1.03
N HIS A 61 -2.85 -5.20 -0.55
CA HIS A 61 -2.72 -5.59 0.86
C HIS A 61 -1.61 -4.76 1.51
N ILE A 62 -1.93 -4.08 2.61
CA ILE A 62 -0.95 -3.36 3.43
C ILE A 62 -0.97 -3.97 4.83
N ALA A 63 0.14 -4.56 5.25
CA ALA A 63 0.31 -5.21 6.55
C ALA A 63 1.64 -4.78 7.19
N LEU A 64 1.70 -3.49 7.58
CA LEU A 64 2.90 -2.90 8.19
C LEU A 64 2.78 -2.91 9.71
N ALA A 65 3.75 -3.50 10.39
CA ALA A 65 3.80 -3.54 11.85
C ALA A 65 4.25 -2.20 12.44
N TYR A 66 5.14 -1.48 11.75
CA TYR A 66 5.55 -0.14 12.13
C TYR A 66 6.06 0.63 10.91
N PHE A 67 5.87 1.95 10.93
CA PHE A 67 6.45 2.84 9.94
C PHE A 67 6.80 4.20 10.55
N ASN A 68 7.90 4.79 10.07
CA ASN A 68 8.33 6.12 10.54
C ASN A 68 7.67 7.25 9.71
N SER A 69 7.85 8.49 10.14
CA SER A 69 7.28 9.67 9.48
C SER A 69 7.74 9.87 8.03
N SER A 70 8.90 9.33 7.64
CA SER A 70 9.35 9.39 6.25
C SER A 70 8.57 8.40 5.38
N SER A 71 8.29 7.21 5.90
CA SER A 71 7.46 6.20 5.24
C SER A 71 6.00 6.60 5.17
N THR A 72 5.46 7.30 6.18
CA THR A 72 4.12 7.90 6.15
C THR A 72 3.89 8.71 4.86
N LYS A 73 4.82 9.60 4.49
CA LYS A 73 4.72 10.40 3.26
C LYS A 73 4.67 9.55 1.99
N MET A 74 5.37 8.42 2.00
CA MET A 74 5.40 7.50 0.87
C MET A 74 4.12 6.66 0.79
N LEU A 75 3.54 6.28 1.93
CA LEU A 75 2.22 5.66 1.99
C LEU A 75 1.14 6.59 1.43
N PHE A 76 1.08 7.86 1.86
CA PHE A 76 0.18 8.85 1.25
C PHE A 76 0.37 8.96 -0.27
N SER A 77 1.61 8.91 -0.75
CA SER A 77 1.90 8.95 -2.20
C SER A 77 1.42 7.70 -2.95
N ILE A 78 1.42 6.53 -2.29
CA ILE A 78 0.86 5.29 -2.84
C ILE A 78 -0.66 5.40 -2.88
N PHE A 79 -1.30 5.76 -1.76
CA PHE A 79 -2.75 5.89 -1.67
C PHE A 79 -3.30 6.95 -2.63
N ASP A 80 -2.63 8.09 -2.80
CA ASP A 80 -2.98 9.09 -3.82
C ASP A 80 -2.98 8.52 -5.25
N ALA A 81 -2.03 7.63 -5.57
CA ALA A 81 -2.00 6.97 -6.88
C ALA A 81 -3.15 5.96 -7.05
N LEU A 82 -3.48 5.21 -6.00
CA LEU A 82 -4.61 4.27 -6.01
C LEU A 82 -5.92 5.04 -6.14
N ASP A 83 -6.15 6.07 -5.32
CA ASP A 83 -7.38 6.86 -5.32
C ASP A 83 -7.63 7.53 -6.68
N LYS A 84 -6.59 8.11 -7.30
CA LYS A 84 -6.68 8.65 -8.67
C LYS A 84 -7.06 7.59 -9.71
N ALA A 85 -6.52 6.38 -9.59
CA ALA A 85 -6.89 5.29 -10.49
C ALA A 85 -8.34 4.85 -10.28
N ALA A 86 -8.83 4.87 -9.03
CA ALA A 86 -10.22 4.60 -8.70
C ALA A 86 -11.17 5.65 -9.32
N GLN A 87 -10.84 6.93 -9.13
CA GLN A 87 -11.57 8.06 -9.75
C GLN A 87 -11.57 8.00 -11.28
N SER A 88 -10.60 7.32 -11.89
CA SER A 88 -10.49 7.14 -13.34
C SER A 88 -11.23 5.91 -13.87
N GLY A 89 -11.99 5.20 -13.03
CA GLY A 89 -12.88 4.09 -13.43
C GLY A 89 -12.39 2.69 -13.07
N ASN A 90 -11.20 2.54 -12.48
CA ASN A 90 -10.78 1.26 -11.93
C ASN A 90 -11.43 1.00 -10.57
N GLU A 91 -11.53 -0.26 -10.16
CA GLU A 91 -11.94 -0.60 -8.79
C GLU A 91 -10.70 -0.86 -7.95
N MET A 92 -10.49 -0.04 -6.92
CA MET A 92 -9.33 -0.15 -6.04
C MET A 92 -9.76 -0.68 -4.69
N GLN A 93 -9.40 -1.93 -4.40
CA GLN A 93 -9.64 -2.57 -3.11
C GLN A 93 -8.36 -2.49 -2.28
N VAL A 94 -8.41 -1.80 -1.15
CA VAL A 94 -7.30 -1.78 -0.19
C VAL A 94 -7.70 -2.58 1.03
N ASN A 95 -6.91 -3.59 1.37
CA ASN A 95 -7.02 -4.34 2.61
C ASN A 95 -5.92 -3.86 3.55
N TRP A 96 -6.32 -3.17 4.62
CA TRP A 96 -5.44 -2.66 5.67
C TRP A 96 -5.45 -3.64 6.83
N TYR A 97 -4.30 -4.26 7.11
CA TYR A 97 -4.14 -5.19 8.22
C TYR A 97 -3.36 -4.50 9.34
N HIS A 98 -3.89 -4.61 10.56
CA HIS A 98 -3.26 -4.09 11.75
C HIS A 98 -3.47 -5.04 12.93
N ASP A 99 -2.64 -4.89 13.96
CA ASP A 99 -2.87 -5.55 15.25
C ASP A 99 -4.06 -4.86 15.95
N GLU A 100 -4.96 -5.64 16.54
CA GLU A 100 -6.10 -5.10 17.30
C GLU A 100 -5.68 -4.27 18.52
N GLU A 101 -4.49 -4.51 19.06
CA GLU A 101 -3.94 -3.76 20.20
C GLU A 101 -3.14 -2.52 19.76
N ASP A 102 -2.84 -2.35 18.46
CA ASP A 102 -2.09 -1.20 17.95
C ASP A 102 -3.03 -0.07 17.49
N GLU A 103 -3.41 0.77 18.45
CA GLU A 103 -4.24 1.96 18.21
C GLU A 103 -3.59 2.94 17.21
N THR A 104 -2.26 3.02 17.15
CA THR A 104 -1.57 3.98 16.26
C THR A 104 -1.69 3.57 14.80
N ILE A 105 -1.50 2.29 14.50
CA ILE A 105 -1.63 1.76 13.13
C ILE A 105 -3.11 1.76 12.71
N PHE A 106 -4.04 1.49 13.63
CA PHE A 106 -5.47 1.61 13.39
C PHE A 106 -5.89 3.05 13.06
N GLU A 107 -5.52 4.03 13.90
CA GLU A 107 -5.85 5.45 13.67
C GLU A 107 -5.31 5.95 12.33
N PHE A 108 -4.12 5.51 11.94
CA PHE A 108 -3.56 5.85 10.63
C PHE A 108 -4.36 5.23 9.47
N GLY A 109 -4.86 4.01 9.62
CA GLY A 109 -5.76 3.40 8.63
C GLY A 109 -7.05 4.21 8.46
N GLU A 110 -7.63 4.68 9.56
CA GLU A 110 -8.82 5.54 9.54
C GLU A 110 -8.54 6.92 8.92
N GLU A 111 -7.35 7.49 9.13
CA GLU A 111 -6.89 8.72 8.44
C GLU A 111 -6.85 8.51 6.92
N LEU A 112 -6.20 7.44 6.45
CA LEU A 112 -6.12 7.11 5.02
C LEU A 112 -7.51 6.91 4.41
N LYS A 113 -8.40 6.21 5.11
CA LYS A 113 -9.77 5.98 4.66
C LYS A 113 -10.59 7.28 4.57
N ALA A 114 -10.35 8.23 5.47
CA ALA A 114 -11.01 9.54 5.44
C ALA A 114 -10.51 10.42 4.28
N ASP A 115 -9.21 10.36 3.97
CA ASP A 115 -8.59 11.18 2.92
C ASP A 115 -8.78 10.61 1.50
N PHE A 116 -8.84 9.28 1.35
CA PHE A 116 -8.87 8.60 0.04
C PHE A 116 -10.20 7.88 -0.23
N THR A 117 -11.23 8.71 -0.44
CA THR A 117 -12.64 8.27 -0.49
C THR A 117 -13.06 7.49 -1.73
N ALA A 118 -12.28 7.44 -2.81
CA ALA A 118 -12.61 6.65 -4.00
C ALA A 118 -12.16 5.18 -3.87
N ILE A 119 -11.33 4.88 -2.87
CA ILE A 119 -10.86 3.53 -2.58
C ILE A 119 -11.92 2.74 -1.80
N ILE A 120 -12.12 1.48 -2.17
CA ILE A 120 -12.84 0.52 -1.33
C ILE A 120 -11.88 0.05 -0.24
N PHE A 121 -11.95 0.72 0.92
CA PHE A 121 -11.08 0.45 2.06
C PHE A 121 -11.70 -0.62 2.97
N ASN A 122 -10.99 -1.73 3.16
CA ASN A 122 -11.35 -2.83 4.03
C ASN A 122 -10.36 -2.88 5.19
N ASP A 123 -10.85 -2.61 6.39
CA ASP A 123 -10.09 -2.70 7.63
C ASP A 123 -10.11 -4.14 8.17
N HIS A 124 -8.94 -4.66 8.54
CA HIS A 124 -8.74 -6.02 9.03
C HIS A 124 -7.90 -6.00 10.31
N ALA A 125 -8.56 -5.92 11.46
CA ALA A 125 -7.93 -6.20 12.75
C ALA A 125 -7.52 -7.68 12.82
N THR A 126 -6.27 -7.92 13.21
CA THR A 126 -5.69 -9.26 13.37
C THR A 126 -5.30 -9.48 14.82
N THR A 127 -5.60 -10.67 15.34
CA THR A 127 -5.06 -11.15 16.62
C THR A 127 -3.72 -11.81 16.34
N LEU A 128 -2.63 -11.32 16.93
CA LEU A 128 -1.35 -12.05 16.92
C LEU A 128 -1.58 -13.45 17.52
N GLN A 129 -1.16 -14.50 16.80
CA GLN A 129 -0.98 -15.85 17.35
C GLN A 129 0.43 -16.01 17.94
#